data_AF-A0A2V9HMJ4-F1
#
_entry.id   AF-A0A2V9HMJ4-F1
#
_cell.length_a   1.000
_cell.length_b   1.000
_cell.length_c   1.000
_cell.angle_alpha   90.00
_cell.angle_beta   90.00
_cell.angle_gamma   90.00
#
_symmetry.space_group_name_H-M   'P 1'
#
loop_
_entity.id
_entity.type
_entity.pdbx_description
1 polymer ?
#
loop_
_entity_poly.entity_id
_entity_poly.type
_entity_poly.pdbx_seq_one_letter_code
_entity_poly.pdbx_strand_id
1 'polypeptide(L)'
;MQEFIAKHTEEIDRLVFRGTLRSISYAEGMMGYLWAKQVRLTEFGKHVLRVSERWKQACKAKAEALGRPVKYLVSAGESKEEVARGIAARDKIE
;
A
#
# COMPACT_ATOMS: atom_id res chain seq x y z
N MET A 1 16.93 -1.27 -8.67
CA MET A 1 15.79 -2.14 -8.31
C MET A 1 15.78 -3.40 -9.15
N GLN A 2 15.88 -3.31 -10.48
CA GLN A 2 16.07 -4.47 -11.38
C GLN A 2 17.25 -5.38 -10.94
N GLU A 3 18.41 -4.80 -10.66
CA GLU A 3 19.60 -5.54 -10.19
C GLU A 3 19.43 -6.21 -8.82
N PHE A 4 18.66 -5.61 -7.92
CA PHE A 4 18.37 -6.17 -6.60
C PHE A 4 17.41 -7.36 -6.69
N ILE A 5 16.39 -7.24 -7.55
CA ILE A 5 15.44 -8.33 -7.82
C ILE A 5 16.18 -9.50 -8.47
N ALA A 6 16.99 -9.24 -9.51
CA ALA A 6 17.76 -10.27 -10.22
C ALA A 6 18.70 -11.04 -9.27
N LYS A 7 19.36 -10.34 -8.34
CA LYS A 7 20.31 -10.94 -7.39
C LYS A 7 19.65 -11.84 -6.34
N HIS A 8 18.38 -11.60 -6.00
CA HIS A 8 17.67 -12.32 -4.94
C HIS A 8 16.39 -12.99 -5.45
N THR A 9 16.34 -13.31 -6.75
CA THR A 9 15.16 -13.89 -7.40
C THR A 9 14.70 -15.19 -6.71
N GLU A 10 15.63 -15.98 -6.17
CA GLU A 10 15.33 -17.25 -5.50
C GLU A 10 15.11 -17.11 -3.97
N GLU A 11 15.30 -15.93 -3.38
CA GLU A 11 15.19 -15.69 -1.92
C GLU A 11 14.12 -14.65 -1.54
N ILE A 12 13.49 -13.96 -2.51
CA ILE A 12 12.45 -12.95 -2.23
C ILE A 12 11.07 -13.60 -2.30
N ASP A 13 10.60 -14.12 -1.17
CA ASP A 13 9.22 -14.59 -1.02
C ASP A 13 8.22 -13.44 -0.74
N ARG A 14 8.70 -12.29 -0.23
CA ARG A 14 7.84 -11.15 0.12
C ARG A 14 8.54 -9.80 0.00
N LEU A 15 7.89 -8.87 -0.68
CA LEU A 15 8.27 -7.45 -0.69
C LEU A 15 7.30 -6.63 0.18
N VAL A 16 7.81 -5.99 1.24
CA VAL A 16 7.04 -5.05 2.06
C VAL A 16 7.48 -3.62 1.73
N PHE A 17 6.57 -2.85 1.15
CA PHE A 17 6.79 -1.41 0.94
C PHE A 17 6.52 -0.66 2.24
N ARG A 18 7.57 -0.15 2.88
CA ARG A 18 7.47 0.76 4.02
C ARG A 18 8.00 2.13 3.62
N GLY A 19 7.13 3.14 3.67
CA GLY A 19 7.50 4.52 3.40
C GLY A 19 6.87 5.44 4.44
N THR A 20 7.65 6.41 4.91
CA THR A 20 7.16 7.48 5.79
C THR A 20 7.40 8.81 5.10
N LEU A 21 6.32 9.58 4.91
CA LEU A 21 6.44 10.96 4.42
C LEU A 21 6.77 11.88 5.61
N ARG A 22 8.06 12.05 5.86
CA ARG A 22 8.57 12.76 7.06
C ARG A 22 7.98 14.16 7.24
N SER A 23 7.70 14.86 6.14
CA SER A 23 7.15 16.23 6.16
C SER A 23 5.75 16.34 6.76
N ILE A 24 5.01 15.24 6.90
CA ILE A 24 3.67 15.21 7.50
C ILE A 24 3.54 14.17 8.62
N SER A 25 4.66 13.59 9.07
CA SER A 25 4.66 12.54 10.10
C SER A 25 4.63 13.10 11.53
N TYR A 26 4.47 14.41 11.68
CA TYR A 26 4.38 15.14 12.94
C TYR A 26 3.39 16.31 12.79
N ALA A 27 2.89 16.83 13.91
CA ALA A 27 1.75 17.75 13.93
C ALA A 27 2.02 19.04 13.13
N GLU A 28 3.15 19.69 13.36
CA GLU A 28 3.53 20.95 12.71
C GLU A 28 3.70 20.76 11.20
N GLY A 29 4.28 19.64 10.78
CA GLY A 29 4.38 19.28 9.36
C GLY A 29 3.03 19.07 8.70
N MET A 30 2.11 18.37 9.39
CA MET A 30 0.74 18.21 8.92
C MET A 30 0.01 19.56 8.83
N MET A 31 0.18 20.44 9.82
CA MET A 31 -0.42 21.78 9.80
C MET A 31 0.07 22.61 8.61
N GLY A 32 1.38 22.57 8.31
CA GLY A 32 1.96 23.20 7.13
C GLY A 32 1.36 22.66 5.82
N TYR A 33 1.16 21.34 5.74
CA TYR A 33 0.50 20.71 4.59
C TYR A 33 -0.96 21.18 4.44
N LEU A 34 -1.74 21.21 5.52
CA LEU A 34 -3.14 21.63 5.48
C LEU A 34 -3.27 23.09 5.08
N TRP A 35 -2.40 23.96 5.61
CA TRP A 35 -2.34 25.37 5.21
C TRP A 35 -1.98 25.51 3.72
N ALA A 36 -0.93 24.82 3.26
CA ALA A 36 -0.53 24.88 1.84
C ALA A 36 -1.61 24.34 0.88
N LYS A 37 -2.47 23.41 1.36
CA LYS A 37 -3.61 22.89 0.61
C LYS A 37 -4.94 23.62 0.89
N GLN A 38 -4.91 24.67 1.71
CA GLN A 38 -6.09 25.45 2.11
C GLN A 38 -7.22 24.57 2.67
N VAL A 39 -6.85 23.54 3.43
CA VAL A 39 -7.79 22.63 4.08
C VAL A 39 -8.12 23.18 5.46
N ARG A 40 -9.40 23.48 5.69
CA ARG A 40 -9.90 23.86 7.02
C ARG A 40 -9.71 22.71 8.00
N LEU A 41 -9.33 23.02 9.24
CA LEU A 41 -9.16 22.01 10.27
C LEU A 41 -10.46 21.22 10.56
N THR A 42 -11.62 21.87 10.40
CA THR A 42 -12.93 21.20 10.50
C THR A 42 -13.14 20.13 9.43
N GLU A 43 -12.48 20.25 8.28
CA GLU A 43 -12.56 19.31 7.16
C GLU A 43 -11.41 18.29 7.14
N PHE A 44 -10.52 18.34 8.13
CA PHE A 44 -9.32 17.48 8.19
C PHE A 44 -9.66 16.00 7.96
N GLY A 45 -10.60 15.45 8.74
CA GLY A 45 -10.97 14.04 8.67
C GLY A 45 -11.45 13.62 7.27
N LYS A 46 -12.34 14.41 6.66
CA LYS A 46 -12.84 14.14 5.31
C LYS A 46 -11.71 14.22 4.27
N HIS A 47 -10.83 15.21 4.40
CA HIS A 47 -9.72 15.41 3.47
C HIS A 47 -8.75 14.24 3.49
N VAL A 48 -8.28 13.82 4.66
CA VAL A 48 -7.32 12.71 4.76
C VAL A 48 -7.92 11.39 4.30
N LEU A 49 -9.19 11.10 4.65
CA LEU A 49 -9.88 9.90 4.18
C LEU A 49 -9.99 9.87 2.66
N ARG A 50 -10.38 10.99 2.04
CA ARG A 50 -10.47 11.11 0.58
C ARG A 50 -9.12 10.89 -0.10
N VAL A 51 -8.05 11.48 0.42
CA VAL A 51 -6.69 11.29 -0.12
C VAL A 51 -6.24 9.83 0.02
N SER A 52 -6.45 9.22 1.19
CA SER A 52 -6.14 7.81 1.43
C SER A 52 -6.92 6.88 0.51
N GLU A 53 -8.21 7.14 0.30
CA GLU A 53 -9.04 6.31 -0.57
C GLU A 53 -8.60 6.43 -2.03
N ARG A 54 -8.33 7.65 -2.52
CA ARG A 54 -7.77 7.85 -3.86
C ARG A 54 -6.49 7.04 -4.08
N TRP A 55 -5.60 7.02 -3.09
CA TRP A 55 -4.37 6.23 -3.15
C TRP A 55 -4.66 4.73 -3.19
N LYS A 56 -5.50 4.22 -2.28
CA LYS A 56 -5.91 2.80 -2.27
C LYS A 56 -6.50 2.38 -3.61
N GLN A 57 -7.38 3.20 -4.19
CA GLN A 57 -8.02 2.90 -5.47
C GLN A 57 -7.01 2.88 -6.63
N ALA A 58 -6.06 3.82 -6.68
CA ALA A 58 -4.99 3.79 -7.67
C ALA A 58 -4.14 2.51 -7.59
N CYS A 59 -3.81 2.05 -6.37
CA CYS A 59 -3.10 0.79 -6.18
C CYS A 59 -3.94 -0.43 -6.60
N LYS A 60 -5.22 -0.48 -6.21
CA LYS A 60 -6.14 -1.55 -6.59
C LYS A 60 -6.34 -1.65 -8.09
N ALA A 61 -6.55 -0.52 -8.76
CA ALA A 61 -6.72 -0.45 -10.21
C ALA A 61 -5.51 -1.04 -10.95
N LYS A 62 -4.29 -0.82 -10.44
CA LYS A 62 -3.08 -1.43 -11.02
C LYS A 62 -3.06 -2.95 -10.83
N ALA A 63 -3.44 -3.45 -9.66
CA ALA A 63 -3.53 -4.89 -9.40
C ALA A 63 -4.59 -5.56 -10.28
N GLU A 64 -5.78 -4.95 -10.38
CA GLU A 64 -6.88 -5.40 -11.22
C GLU A 64 -6.51 -5.41 -12.71
N ALA A 65 -5.85 -4.35 -13.20
CA ALA A 65 -5.37 -4.29 -14.59
C ALA A 65 -4.32 -5.36 -14.93
N LEU A 66 -3.61 -5.89 -13.92
CA LEU A 66 -2.66 -7.00 -14.07
C LEU A 66 -3.30 -8.36 -13.76
N GLY A 67 -4.62 -8.43 -13.57
CA GLY A 67 -5.32 -9.65 -13.19
C GLY A 67 -4.92 -10.21 -11.83
N ARG A 68 -4.37 -9.38 -10.93
CA ARG A 68 -3.91 -9.80 -9.60
C ARG A 68 -5.02 -9.64 -8.56
N PRO A 69 -5.28 -10.64 -7.71
CA PRO A 69 -6.37 -10.59 -6.74
C PRO A 69 -6.09 -9.55 -5.63
N VAL A 70 -7.09 -8.72 -5.34
CA VAL A 70 -7.11 -7.84 -4.16
C VAL A 70 -7.95 -8.51 -3.08
N LYS A 71 -7.31 -9.08 -2.05
CA LYS A 71 -7.99 -9.74 -0.93
C LYS A 71 -7.87 -8.94 0.36
N TYR A 72 -9.00 -8.71 1.02
CA TYR A 72 -9.03 -8.25 2.40
C TYR A 72 -8.77 -9.46 3.32
N LEU A 73 -7.91 -9.29 4.32
CA LEU A 73 -7.66 -10.30 5.35
C LEU A 73 -8.41 -9.89 6.60
N VAL A 74 -9.21 -10.81 7.15
CA VAL A 74 -10.15 -10.50 8.23
C VAL A 74 -9.41 -10.42 9.56
N SER A 75 -8.37 -11.23 9.74
CA SER A 75 -7.55 -11.24 10.94
C SER A 75 -6.09 -10.94 10.66
N ALA A 76 -5.44 -10.25 11.61
CA ALA A 76 -3.99 -10.08 11.62
C ALA A 76 -3.22 -11.40 11.88
N GLY A 77 -3.91 -12.41 12.42
CA GLY A 77 -3.35 -13.75 12.66
C GLY A 77 -3.37 -14.68 11.44
N GLU A 78 -4.05 -14.30 10.35
CA GLU A 78 -3.98 -15.07 9.09
C GLU A 78 -2.57 -14.98 8.49
N SER A 79 -1.99 -16.14 8.16
CA SER A 79 -0.69 -16.19 7.50
C SER A 79 -0.80 -15.66 6.07
N LYS A 80 -0.32 -14.43 5.87
CA LYS A 80 -0.20 -13.80 4.55
C LYS A 80 0.62 -14.64 3.56
N GLU A 81 1.52 -15.48 4.06
CA GLU A 81 2.37 -16.35 3.25
C GLU A 81 1.58 -17.55 2.70
N GLU A 82 0.82 -18.23 3.55
CA GLU A 82 -0.05 -19.33 3.11
C GLU A 82 -1.10 -18.84 2.11
N VAL A 83 -1.69 -17.66 2.35
CA VAL A 83 -2.63 -17.04 1.41
C VAL A 83 -1.95 -16.74 0.08
N ALA A 84 -0.72 -16.21 0.08
CA ALA A 84 0.02 -15.91 -1.13
C ALA A 84 0.42 -17.18 -1.91
N ARG A 85 0.95 -18.21 -1.22
CA ARG A 85 1.27 -19.50 -1.84
C ARG A 85 0.04 -20.18 -2.44
N GLY A 86 -1.10 -20.13 -1.77
CA GLY A 86 -2.36 -20.66 -2.30
C GLY A 86 -2.82 -19.93 -3.57
N ILE A 87 -2.60 -18.61 -3.67
CA ILE A 87 -2.87 -17.84 -4.89
C ILE A 87 -1.90 -18.23 -6.01
N ALA A 88 -0.60 -18.33 -5.72
CA ALA A 88 0.42 -18.71 -6.70
C ALA A 88 0.17 -20.11 -7.29
N ALA A 89 -0.12 -21.09 -6.43
CA ALA A 89 -0.45 -22.46 -6.85
C ALA A 89 -1.71 -22.51 -7.74
N ARG A 90 -2.75 -21.76 -7.39
CA ARG A 90 -3.97 -21.66 -8.20
C ARG A 90 -3.74 -20.99 -9.55
N ASP A 91 -2.95 -19.93 -9.55
CA ASP A 91 -2.69 -19.12 -10.74
C ASP A 91 -1.52 -19.70 -11.59
N LYS A 92 -0.95 -20.85 -11.17
CA LYS A 92 0.18 -21.58 -11.80
C LYS A 92 1.41 -20.69 -12.01
N ILE A 93 1.78 -19.97 -10.95
CA ILE A 93 2.95 -19.09 -10.91
C ILE A 93 4.00 -19.79 -10.06
N GLU A 94 5.14 -20.10 -10.66
CA GLU A 94 6.37 -20.59 -10.00
C GLU A 94 7.26 -19.42 -9.59
#